data_AF-A0A176SXG7-F1
#
_entry.id   AF-A0A176SXG7-F1
#
_cell.length_a   1.000
_cell.length_b   1.000
_cell.length_c   1.000
_cell.angle_alpha   90.00
_cell.angle_beta   90.00
_cell.angle_gamma   90.00
#
_symmetry.space_group_name_H-M   'P 1'
#
loop_
_entity.id
_entity.type
_entity.pdbx_description
1 polymer ?
#
loop_
_entity_poly.entity_id
_entity_poly.type
_entity_poly.pdbx_seq_one_letter_code
_entity_poly.pdbx_strand_id
1 'polypeptide(L)'
;MLKHATNHTQQRCVQYPISLNVKGMTDKEIKELININLNVLGNRNDKRESYHYFIDIKGERIDSVDIQPKVIANYMERYGLISIYGEFCTLTSNGIRIYENKGWLKYLNETKEKETSNKNKEIRKETQEEIIRKGTIESFEYGKWGFYTAIIALIVSILTLLLK
;
A
#
# COMPACT_ATOMS: atom_id res chain seq x y z
N MET A 1 -38.63 -5.76 -1.82
CA MET A 1 -37.31 -6.34 -1.46
C MET A 1 -36.31 -5.99 -2.56
N LEU A 2 -35.59 -4.88 -2.43
CA LEU A 2 -34.57 -4.44 -3.38
C LEU A 2 -33.21 -4.92 -2.87
N LYS A 3 -32.55 -5.80 -3.63
CA LYS A 3 -31.21 -6.29 -3.34
C LYS A 3 -30.19 -5.19 -3.67
N HIS A 4 -29.49 -4.71 -2.65
CA HIS A 4 -28.32 -3.84 -2.81
C HIS A 4 -27.17 -4.65 -3.44
N ALA A 5 -26.74 -4.23 -4.63
CA ALA A 5 -25.50 -4.69 -5.24
C ALA A 5 -24.36 -3.76 -4.80
N THR A 6 -23.48 -4.25 -3.94
CA THR A 6 -22.22 -3.60 -3.56
C THR A 6 -21.15 -3.89 -4.61
N ASN A 7 -20.90 -2.94 -5.50
CA ASN A 7 -19.75 -3.00 -6.41
C ASN A 7 -18.48 -2.59 -5.65
N HIS A 8 -17.70 -3.59 -5.25
CA HIS A 8 -16.30 -3.39 -4.86
C HIS A 8 -15.46 -3.16 -6.11
N THR A 9 -15.19 -1.89 -6.42
CA THR A 9 -14.20 -1.52 -7.44
C THR A 9 -12.80 -1.84 -6.89
N GLN A 10 -12.28 -3.02 -7.24
CA GLN A 10 -10.86 -3.34 -7.07
C GLN A 10 -10.05 -2.38 -7.96
N GLN A 11 -9.47 -1.34 -7.35
CA GLN A 11 -8.40 -0.58 -7.96
C GLN A 11 -7.20 -1.51 -8.16
N ARG A 12 -7.07 -2.08 -9.35
CA ARG A 12 -5.81 -2.69 -9.80
C ARG A 12 -4.80 -1.56 -9.95
N CYS A 13 -3.88 -1.46 -8.99
CA CYS A 13 -2.63 -0.72 -9.18
C CYS A 13 -1.89 -1.37 -10.34
N VAL A 14 -1.97 -0.76 -11.52
CA VAL A 14 -1.19 -1.21 -12.67
C VAL A 14 0.26 -0.80 -12.40
N GLN A 15 1.06 -1.76 -11.92
CA GLN A 15 2.51 -1.64 -11.84
C GLN A 15 3.08 -1.65 -13.26
N TYR A 16 3.08 -0.47 -13.87
CA TYR A 16 3.87 -0.26 -15.07
C TYR A 16 5.35 -0.07 -14.64
N PRO A 17 6.33 -0.68 -15.33
CA PRO A 17 7.75 -0.34 -15.12
C PRO A 17 8.02 1.09 -15.63
N ILE A 18 8.82 1.90 -14.91
CA ILE A 18 9.29 3.23 -15.36
C ILE A 18 10.81 3.23 -15.41
N SER A 19 11.33 3.42 -16.61
CA SER A 19 12.55 4.19 -16.81
C SER A 19 12.25 5.30 -17.81
N LEU A 20 11.33 6.20 -17.47
CA LEU A 20 11.34 7.57 -17.99
C LEU A 20 12.55 8.24 -17.33
N ASN A 21 13.70 8.07 -17.98
CA ASN A 21 14.94 8.68 -17.56
C ASN A 21 14.86 10.17 -17.89
N VAL A 22 14.24 10.95 -17.01
CA VAL A 22 14.38 12.41 -17.04
C VAL A 22 15.81 12.67 -16.66
N LYS A 23 16.65 12.96 -17.66
CA LYS A 23 18.10 13.02 -17.55
C LYS A 23 18.48 13.94 -16.39
N GLY A 24 18.87 13.36 -15.25
CA GLY A 24 19.38 14.11 -14.08
C GLY A 24 18.38 14.40 -12.96
N MET A 25 17.12 14.00 -13.04
CA MET A 25 16.13 14.30 -12.00
C MET A 25 15.93 13.14 -11.03
N THR A 26 16.00 13.42 -9.73
CA THR A 26 15.76 12.45 -8.67
C THR A 26 14.26 12.17 -8.48
N ASP A 27 13.93 10.98 -7.99
CA ASP A 27 12.55 10.61 -7.64
C ASP A 27 11.94 11.56 -6.59
N LYS A 28 12.77 12.13 -5.71
CA LYS A 28 12.35 13.14 -4.73
C LYS A 28 11.89 14.43 -5.43
N GLU A 29 12.67 14.94 -6.38
CA GLU A 29 12.35 16.14 -7.14
C GLU A 29 11.07 15.95 -7.97
N ILE A 30 10.91 14.79 -8.62
CA ILE A 30 9.67 14.49 -9.35
C ILE A 30 8.45 14.56 -8.43
N LYS A 31 8.54 13.98 -7.22
CA LYS A 31 7.43 14.01 -6.25
C LYS A 31 7.13 15.41 -5.75
N GLU A 32 8.16 16.23 -5.54
CA GLU A 32 7.99 17.64 -5.18
C GLU A 32 7.30 18.42 -6.31
N LEU A 33 7.75 18.26 -7.56
CA LEU A 33 7.13 18.89 -8.72
C LEU A 33 5.68 18.48 -8.93
N ILE A 34 5.35 17.19 -8.76
CA ILE A 34 3.97 16.70 -8.79
C ILE A 34 3.15 17.41 -7.71
N ASN A 35 3.67 17.50 -6.48
CA ASN A 35 2.95 18.12 -5.38
C ASN A 35 2.68 19.61 -5.61
N ILE A 36 3.67 20.33 -6.12
CA ILE A 36 3.56 21.76 -6.45
C ILE A 36 2.50 21.96 -7.54
N ASN A 37 2.61 21.23 -8.65
CA ASN A 37 1.71 21.42 -9.79
C ASN A 37 0.30 20.88 -9.53
N LEU A 38 0.16 19.88 -8.66
CA LEU A 38 -1.15 19.45 -8.14
C LEU A 38 -1.82 20.60 -7.36
N ASN A 39 -1.07 21.36 -6.56
CA ASN A 39 -1.62 22.50 -5.84
C ASN A 39 -1.96 23.66 -6.77
N VAL A 40 -1.16 23.92 -7.80
CA VAL A 40 -1.47 24.93 -8.83
C VAL A 40 -2.81 24.63 -9.50
N LEU A 41 -2.99 23.40 -9.98
CA LEU A 41 -4.25 22.93 -10.56
C LEU A 41 -5.40 22.95 -9.55
N GLY A 42 -5.14 22.51 -8.33
CA GLY A 42 -6.11 22.48 -7.24
C GLY A 42 -6.62 23.86 -6.83
N ASN A 43 -5.80 24.90 -7.00
CA ASN A 43 -6.19 26.29 -6.71
C ASN A 43 -6.98 26.96 -7.84
N ARG A 44 -7.03 26.36 -9.05
CA ARG A 44 -7.87 26.89 -10.15
C ARG A 44 -9.35 26.63 -9.88
N ASN A 45 -10.22 27.50 -10.40
CA ASN A 45 -11.67 27.35 -10.24
C ASN A 45 -12.23 26.16 -11.03
N ASP A 46 -11.73 25.97 -12.26
CA ASP A 46 -12.16 24.93 -13.20
C ASP A 46 -11.33 23.64 -13.11
N LYS A 47 -10.33 23.61 -12.21
CA LYS A 47 -9.39 22.48 -12.01
C LYS A 47 -8.71 22.04 -13.30
N ARG A 48 -8.55 22.97 -14.26
CA ARG A 48 -7.97 22.74 -15.57
C ARG A 48 -6.88 23.78 -15.83
N GLU A 49 -5.81 23.34 -16.48
CA GLU A 49 -4.72 24.24 -16.89
C GLU A 49 -3.94 23.62 -18.06
N SER A 50 -3.27 24.43 -18.87
CA SER A 50 -2.26 23.87 -19.76
C SER A 50 -1.03 23.41 -18.97
N TYR A 51 -0.51 22.21 -19.25
CA TYR A 51 0.72 21.76 -18.59
C TYR A 51 1.91 22.68 -18.90
N HIS A 52 1.82 23.51 -19.94
CA HIS A 52 2.82 24.53 -20.25
C HIS A 52 2.94 25.59 -19.15
N TYR A 53 1.96 25.74 -18.26
CA TYR A 53 2.02 26.65 -17.11
C TYR A 53 2.48 25.95 -15.83
N PHE A 54 2.98 24.71 -15.91
CA PHE A 54 3.57 24.06 -14.77
C PHE A 54 4.80 24.83 -14.29
N ILE A 55 4.99 24.83 -12.98
CA ILE A 55 6.05 25.55 -12.30
C ILE A 55 7.02 24.58 -11.62
N ASP A 56 8.25 25.02 -11.49
CA ASP A 56 9.35 24.29 -10.88
C ASP A 56 9.32 24.41 -9.34
N ILE A 57 10.37 23.90 -8.69
CA ILE A 57 10.52 23.97 -7.23
C ILE A 57 10.72 25.40 -6.69
N LYS A 58 11.12 26.35 -7.54
CA LYS A 58 11.28 27.77 -7.21
C LYS A 58 10.00 28.56 -7.48
N GLY A 59 9.00 27.93 -8.09
CA GLY A 59 7.76 28.57 -8.53
C GLY A 59 7.86 29.28 -9.87
N GLU A 60 8.96 29.09 -10.60
CA GLU A 60 9.16 29.61 -11.94
C GLU A 60 8.55 28.66 -12.97
N ARG A 61 8.09 29.20 -14.11
CA ARG A 61 7.52 28.37 -15.16
C ARG A 61 8.58 27.41 -15.67
N ILE A 62 8.21 26.15 -15.84
CA ILE A 62 9.08 25.14 -16.46
C ILE A 62 9.17 25.46 -17.96
N ASP A 63 10.26 26.10 -18.36
CA ASP A 63 10.57 26.43 -19.76
C ASP A 63 11.92 25.85 -20.21
N SER A 64 12.62 25.14 -19.32
CA SER A 64 13.95 24.62 -19.58
C SER A 64 13.94 23.46 -20.56
N VAL A 65 15.00 23.38 -21.37
CA VAL A 65 15.24 22.25 -22.28
C VAL A 65 15.39 20.93 -21.51
N ASP A 66 15.88 21.01 -20.27
CA ASP A 66 16.18 19.85 -19.42
C ASP A 66 14.92 19.23 -18.78
N ILE A 67 13.90 20.05 -18.49
CA ILE A 67 12.69 19.62 -17.80
C ILE A 67 11.50 19.97 -18.66
N GLN A 68 10.96 18.99 -19.38
CA GLN A 68 9.76 19.24 -20.18
C GLN A 68 8.50 19.17 -19.30
N PRO A 69 7.63 20.21 -19.30
CA PRO A 69 6.40 20.20 -18.50
C PRO A 69 5.49 18.99 -18.77
N LYS A 70 5.47 18.55 -20.04
CA LYS A 70 4.75 17.36 -20.48
C LYS A 70 5.19 16.09 -19.74
N VAL A 71 6.46 15.98 -19.38
CA VAL A 71 6.96 14.82 -18.62
C VAL A 71 6.34 14.78 -17.23
N ILE A 72 6.28 15.91 -16.53
CA ILE A 72 5.64 16.02 -15.22
C ILE A 72 4.14 15.70 -15.34
N ALA A 73 3.46 16.23 -16.37
CA ALA A 73 2.07 15.90 -16.63
C ALA A 73 1.86 14.39 -16.83
N ASN A 74 2.71 13.72 -17.62
CA ASN A 74 2.62 12.28 -17.82
C ASN A 74 2.79 11.49 -16.52
N TYR A 75 3.68 11.92 -15.62
CA TYR A 75 3.78 11.31 -14.28
C TYR A 75 2.48 11.50 -13.48
N MET A 76 1.93 12.71 -13.46
CA MET A 76 0.68 13.00 -12.76
C MET A 76 -0.49 12.18 -13.32
N GLU A 77 -0.58 12.03 -14.64
CA GLU A 77 -1.61 11.22 -15.30
C GLU A 77 -1.46 9.74 -14.95
N ARG A 78 -0.22 9.23 -14.94
CA ARG A 78 0.05 7.84 -14.55
C ARG A 78 -0.33 7.52 -13.11
N TYR A 79 -0.16 8.48 -12.21
CA TYR A 79 -0.64 8.36 -10.82
C TYR A 79 -2.16 8.60 -10.70
N GLY A 80 -2.84 8.81 -11.82
CA GLY A 80 -4.27 9.06 -11.87
C GLY A 80 -4.67 10.37 -11.19
N LEU A 81 -3.78 11.37 -11.16
CA LEU A 81 -4.04 12.68 -10.54
C LEU A 81 -4.70 13.63 -11.53
N ILE A 82 -4.33 13.54 -12.80
CA ILE A 82 -4.89 14.34 -13.89
C ILE A 82 -5.28 13.46 -15.07
N SER A 83 -6.07 14.03 -15.98
CA SER A 83 -6.27 13.52 -17.35
C SER A 83 -5.76 14.56 -18.34
N ILE A 84 -5.04 14.13 -19.38
CA ILE A 84 -4.45 15.01 -20.39
C ILE A 84 -5.29 14.96 -21.68
N TYR A 85 -5.65 16.15 -22.18
CA TYR A 85 -6.38 16.35 -23.44
C TYR A 85 -5.63 17.37 -24.30
N GLY A 86 -4.79 16.87 -25.22
CA GLY A 86 -3.88 17.71 -25.98
C GLY A 86 -2.84 18.35 -25.05
N GLU A 87 -2.85 19.68 -24.95
CA GLU A 87 -1.95 20.45 -24.08
C GLU A 87 -2.56 20.82 -22.72
N PHE A 88 -3.82 20.45 -22.51
CA PHE A 88 -4.56 20.75 -21.29
C PHE A 88 -4.60 19.55 -20.37
N CYS A 89 -4.56 19.80 -19.08
CA CYS A 89 -4.78 18.81 -18.05
C CYS A 89 -5.95 19.22 -17.16
N THR A 90 -6.66 18.23 -16.61
CA THR A 90 -7.77 18.43 -15.67
C THR A 90 -7.60 17.47 -14.51
N LEU A 91 -7.84 17.92 -13.27
CA LEU A 91 -7.78 17.03 -12.11
C LEU A 91 -8.82 15.92 -12.23
N THR A 92 -8.41 14.69 -11.95
CA THR A 92 -9.35 13.59 -11.76
C THR A 92 -10.00 13.69 -10.37
N SER A 93 -11.05 12.90 -10.13
CA SER A 93 -11.62 12.75 -8.78
C SER A 93 -10.58 12.32 -7.74
N ASN A 94 -9.59 11.50 -8.13
CA ASN A 94 -8.50 11.09 -7.24
C ASN A 94 -7.52 12.25 -6.98
N GLY A 95 -7.17 13.03 -8.01
CA GLY A 95 -6.34 14.23 -7.86
C GLY A 95 -6.96 15.27 -6.94
N ILE A 96 -8.27 15.54 -7.10
CA ILE A 96 -9.03 16.44 -6.22
C ILE A 96 -8.96 15.94 -4.77
N ARG A 97 -9.30 14.67 -4.53
CA ARG A 97 -9.25 14.08 -3.19
C ARG A 97 -7.87 14.20 -2.56
N ILE A 98 -6.80 13.94 -3.30
CA ILE A 98 -5.43 14.03 -2.79
C ILE A 98 -5.07 15.48 -2.46
N TYR A 99 -5.40 16.42 -3.35
CA TYR A 99 -5.22 17.85 -3.11
C TYR A 99 -5.94 18.31 -1.83
N GLU A 100 -7.23 18.00 -1.68
CA GLU A 100 -8.02 18.35 -0.49
C GLU A 100 -7.46 17.74 0.80
N ASN A 101 -6.81 16.58 0.71
CA ASN A 101 -6.15 15.92 1.83
C ASN A 101 -4.72 16.40 2.11
N LYS A 102 -4.42 17.66 1.75
CA LYS A 102 -3.12 18.35 1.90
C LYS A 102 -2.00 17.87 0.97
N GLY A 103 -2.37 17.40 -0.23
CA GLY A 103 -1.44 17.20 -1.34
C GLY A 103 -0.79 15.82 -1.43
N TRP A 104 0.02 15.66 -2.49
CA TRP A 104 0.61 14.40 -2.92
C TRP A 104 1.64 13.85 -1.93
N LEU A 105 2.49 14.70 -1.36
CA LEU A 105 3.53 14.23 -0.42
C LEU A 105 2.92 13.62 0.84
N LYS A 106 1.83 14.21 1.35
CA LYS A 106 1.12 13.66 2.51
C LYS A 106 0.47 12.32 2.18
N TYR A 107 -0.17 12.22 1.01
CA TYR A 107 -0.73 10.95 0.53
C TYR A 107 0.32 9.84 0.46
N LEU A 108 1.53 10.14 -0.04
CA LEU A 108 2.62 9.15 -0.09
C LEU A 108 3.07 8.71 1.30
N ASN A 109 3.17 9.63 2.26
CA ASN A 109 3.55 9.29 3.63
C ASN A 109 2.48 8.41 4.31
N GLU A 110 1.21 8.76 4.20
CA GLU A 110 0.11 7.98 4.77
C GLU A 110 0.00 6.58 4.13
N THR A 111 0.28 6.48 2.84
CA THR A 111 0.28 5.18 2.14
C THR A 111 1.40 4.28 2.65
N LYS A 112 2.62 4.81 2.82
CA LYS A 112 3.75 4.08 3.42
C LYS A 112 3.46 3.63 4.85
N GLU A 113 2.84 4.49 5.66
CA GLU A 113 2.44 4.14 7.03
C GLU A 113 1.42 3.01 7.06
N LYS A 114 0.41 3.05 6.17
CA LYS A 114 -0.59 1.98 6.03
C LYS A 114 0.03 0.67 5.58
N GLU A 115 0.94 0.70 4.60
CA GLU A 115 1.66 -0.50 4.14
C GLU A 115 2.51 -1.10 5.26
N THR A 116 3.23 -0.26 6.02
CA THR A 116 4.04 -0.69 7.16
C THR A 116 3.16 -1.28 8.28
N SER A 117 2.02 -0.65 8.55
CA SER A 117 1.04 -1.14 9.54
C SER A 117 0.45 -2.49 9.13
N ASN A 118 0.10 -2.66 7.85
CA ASN A 118 -0.43 -3.91 7.32
C ASN A 118 0.61 -5.03 7.36
N LYS A 119 1.86 -4.75 6.98
CA LYS A 119 2.97 -5.70 7.09
C LYS A 119 3.20 -6.13 8.53
N ASN A 120 3.13 -5.20 9.48
CA ASN A 120 3.25 -5.51 10.91
C ASN A 120 2.07 -6.36 11.42
N LYS A 121 0.86 -6.18 10.88
CA LYS A 121 -0.29 -7.03 11.20
C LYS A 121 -0.13 -8.44 10.64
N GLU A 122 0.40 -8.58 9.43
CA GLU A 122 0.70 -9.89 8.84
C GLU A 122 1.77 -10.64 9.65
N ILE A 123 2.89 -9.98 10.00
CA ILE A 123 3.93 -10.56 10.85
C ILE A 123 3.34 -11.01 12.20
N ARG A 124 2.46 -10.22 12.82
CA ARG A 124 1.80 -10.59 14.08
C ARG A 124 0.90 -11.82 13.91
N LYS A 125 0.19 -11.94 12.79
CA LYS A 125 -0.63 -13.13 12.50
C LYS A 125 0.24 -14.37 12.31
N GLU A 126 1.31 -14.27 11.51
CA GLU A 126 2.26 -15.38 11.31
C GLU A 126 2.89 -15.82 12.64
N THR A 127 3.27 -14.87 13.50
CA THR A 127 3.85 -15.17 14.81
C THR A 127 2.82 -15.86 15.74
N GLN A 128 1.55 -15.42 15.71
CA GLN A 128 0.49 -16.07 16.49
C GLN A 128 0.19 -17.49 15.99
N GLU A 129 0.15 -17.70 14.69
CA GLU A 129 -0.02 -19.02 14.09
C GLU A 129 1.14 -19.96 14.45
N GLU A 130 2.37 -19.46 14.47
CA GLU A 130 3.54 -20.24 14.90
C GLU A 130 3.48 -20.62 16.39
N ILE A 131 3.05 -19.69 17.26
CA ILE A 131 2.86 -19.96 18.71
C ILE A 131 1.77 -21.03 18.92
N ILE A 132 0.62 -20.91 18.23
CA ILE A 132 -0.46 -21.90 18.32
C ILE A 132 0.02 -23.26 17.84
N ARG A 133 0.77 -23.30 16.73
CA ARG A 133 1.32 -24.55 16.19
C ARG A 133 2.28 -25.22 17.16
N LYS A 134 3.20 -24.47 17.78
CA LYS A 134 4.12 -24.99 18.81
C LYS A 134 3.35 -25.52 20.02
N GLY A 135 2.38 -24.76 20.56
CA GLY A 135 1.56 -25.21 21.67
C GLY A 135 0.72 -26.47 21.36
N THR A 136 0.27 -26.62 20.11
CA THR A 136 -0.47 -27.82 19.67
C THR A 136 0.44 -29.05 19.59
N ILE A 137 1.69 -28.88 19.14
CA ILE A 137 2.67 -29.97 19.10
C ILE A 137 3.03 -30.40 20.53
N GLU A 138 3.33 -29.46 21.42
CA GLU A 138 3.66 -29.75 22.82
C GLU A 138 2.51 -30.47 23.53
N SER A 139 1.27 -29.99 23.38
CA SER A 139 0.10 -30.65 23.99
C SER A 139 -0.13 -32.08 23.45
N PHE A 140 0.19 -32.36 22.19
CA PHE A 140 0.13 -33.71 21.64
C PHE A 140 1.21 -34.63 22.23
N GLU A 141 2.42 -34.13 22.49
CA GLU A 141 3.47 -34.88 23.18
C GLU A 141 3.11 -35.21 24.62
N TYR A 142 2.55 -34.26 25.37
CA TYR A 142 2.04 -34.51 26.72
C TYR A 142 0.93 -35.58 26.73
N GLY A 143 0.05 -35.58 25.72
CA GLY A 143 -0.97 -36.63 25.55
C GLY A 143 -0.39 -38.03 25.37
N LYS A 144 0.73 -38.17 24.63
CA LYS A 144 1.42 -39.47 24.47
C LYS A 144 2.01 -39.97 25.78
N TRP A 145 2.68 -39.11 26.54
CA TRP A 145 3.23 -39.49 27.85
C TRP A 145 2.14 -39.94 28.82
N GLY A 146 0.99 -39.25 28.85
CA GLY A 146 -0.17 -39.64 29.64
C GLY A 146 -0.76 -41.01 29.26
N PHE A 147 -0.71 -41.38 27.98
CA PHE A 147 -1.12 -42.70 27.52
C PHE A 147 -0.15 -43.80 27.97
N TYR A 148 1.17 -43.56 27.87
CA TYR A 148 2.18 -44.52 28.32
C TYR A 148 2.12 -44.76 29.84
N THR A 149 1.95 -43.71 30.64
CA THR A 149 1.81 -43.87 32.10
C THR A 149 0.57 -44.66 32.48
N ALA A 150 -0.55 -44.46 31.78
CA ALA A 150 -1.77 -45.25 31.97
C ALA A 150 -1.56 -46.75 31.65
N ILE A 151 -0.87 -47.07 30.55
CA ILE A 151 -0.53 -48.46 30.20
C ILE A 151 0.36 -49.10 31.28
N ILE A 152 1.40 -48.40 31.73
CA ILE A 152 2.31 -48.91 32.76
C ILE A 152 1.54 -49.18 34.07
N ALA A 153 0.69 -48.24 34.50
CA ALA A 153 -0.14 -48.41 35.69
C ALA A 153 -1.07 -49.62 35.59
N LEU A 154 -1.64 -49.86 34.40
CA LEU A 154 -2.50 -51.02 34.13
C LEU A 154 -1.73 -52.34 34.22
N ILE A 155 -0.53 -52.41 33.62
CA ILE A 155 0.35 -53.60 33.69
C ILE A 155 0.74 -53.91 35.14
N VAL A 156 1.12 -52.89 35.92
CA VAL A 156 1.49 -53.05 37.33
C VAL A 156 0.31 -53.56 38.17
N SER A 157 -0.92 -53.06 37.92
CA SER A 157 -2.14 -53.58 38.57
C SER A 157 -2.41 -55.05 38.26
N ILE A 158 -2.24 -55.47 37.01
CA ILE A 158 -2.44 -56.87 36.61
C ILE A 158 -1.39 -57.78 37.27
N LEU A 159 -0.12 -57.38 37.29
CA LEU A 159 0.95 -58.16 37.92
C LEU A 159 0.75 -58.31 39.42
N THR A 160 0.33 -57.24 40.11
CA THR A 160 0.04 -57.28 41.55
C THR A 160 -1.16 -58.16 41.90
N LEU A 161 -2.14 -58.28 41.00
CA LEU A 161 -3.25 -59.25 41.12
C LEU A 161 -2.80 -60.70 40.92
N LEU A 162 -1.88 -60.96 39.98
CA LEU A 162 -1.39 -62.31 39.68
C LEU A 162 -0.39 -62.86 40.70
N LEU A 163 0.32 -61.97 41.40
CA LEU A 163 1.27 -62.33 42.46
C LEU A 163 0.61 -62.54 43.83
N LYS A 164 -0.70 -62.32 43.92
CA LYS A 164 -1.52 -62.50 45.14
C LYS A 164 -2.23 -63.85 45.10
#